data_AF-A0A1U7WW89-F1
#
_entry.id   AF-A0A1U7WW89-F1
#
_cell.length_a   1.000
_cell.length_b   1.000
_cell.length_c   1.000
_cell.angle_alpha   90.00
_cell.angle_beta   90.00
_cell.angle_gamma   90.00
#
_symmetry.space_group_name_H-M   'P 1'
#
loop_
_entity.id
_entity.type
_entity.pdbx_description
1 polymer ?
#
loop_
_entity_poly.entity_id
_entity_poly.type
_entity_poly.pdbx_seq_one_letter_code
_entity_poly.pdbx_strand_id
1 'polypeptide(L)'
;MIVRGVDIPHGPIFKRTKVSITREKRTRDYVPEGSLSFNDEEAEDISQPHNDALVISILLNKVEVKRILVDPGGSANIVRSRVVEQLVLQDQIVPATRVLNGFNMASETSKWEIILQVNVAGTIQDTKFHVIEGDIRYNALLGRPWIHNMRAVPSTLHQMMKFSLLDGVKTVYGEHHATKEMFAIDEVTPISMLSTSERSNIKGKQETK
;
A
#
# COMPACT_ATOMS: atom_id res chain seq x y z
N MET A 1 20.68 -33.46 64.62
CA MET A 1 20.47 -32.00 64.57
C MET A 1 21.45 -31.47 63.52
N ILE A 2 20.99 -31.20 62.30
CA ILE A 2 21.82 -30.67 61.20
C ILE A 2 21.05 -29.50 60.59
N VAL A 3 21.68 -28.34 60.64
CA VAL A 3 21.25 -27.09 60.02
C VAL A 3 21.91 -27.01 58.64
N ARG A 4 21.11 -26.91 57.57
CA ARG A 4 21.51 -26.45 56.23
C ARG A 4 20.30 -25.69 55.70
N GLY A 5 20.34 -24.36 55.58
CA GLY A 5 21.12 -23.63 54.59
C GLY A 5 20.15 -23.27 53.47
N VAL A 6 19.53 -22.10 53.54
CA VAL A 6 18.50 -21.63 52.60
C VAL A 6 19.19 -21.19 51.32
N ASP A 7 18.91 -21.88 50.21
CA ASP A 7 19.35 -21.49 48.88
C ASP A 7 18.61 -20.21 48.45
N ILE A 8 19.36 -19.15 48.16
CA ILE A 8 18.84 -17.90 47.57
C ILE A 8 18.76 -18.11 46.05
N PRO A 9 17.59 -17.96 45.40
CA PRO A 9 17.49 -18.12 43.96
C PRO A 9 18.16 -16.94 43.24
N HIS A 10 19.16 -17.25 42.40
CA HIS A 10 19.77 -16.29 41.49
C HIS A 10 18.78 -15.92 40.37
N GLY A 11 18.29 -14.69 40.40
CA GLY A 11 17.55 -14.09 39.28
C GLY A 11 18.43 -13.91 38.03
N PRO A 12 17.82 -13.69 36.85
CA PRO A 12 18.54 -13.61 35.59
C PRO A 12 19.52 -12.42 35.55
N ILE A 13 20.79 -12.73 35.27
CA ILE A 13 21.88 -11.77 35.08
C ILE A 13 21.67 -11.02 33.76
N PHE A 14 21.27 -9.76 33.84
CA PHE A 14 21.25 -8.86 32.68
C PHE A 14 22.69 -8.51 32.28
N LYS A 15 23.20 -9.16 31.23
CA LYS A 15 24.47 -8.77 30.61
C LYS A 15 24.28 -7.45 29.87
N ARG A 16 24.87 -6.38 30.41
CA ARG A 16 24.92 -5.06 29.77
C ARG A 16 25.91 -5.10 28.60
N THR A 17 25.40 -5.30 27.39
CA THR A 17 26.22 -5.17 26.17
C THR A 17 26.62 -3.71 25.99
N LYS A 18 27.92 -3.43 26.06
CA LYS A 18 28.50 -2.12 25.80
C LYS A 18 28.49 -1.90 24.28
N VAL A 19 27.46 -1.24 23.76
CA VAL A 19 27.42 -0.84 22.35
C VAL A 19 28.36 0.35 22.17
N SER A 20 29.52 0.12 21.56
CA SER A 20 30.40 1.19 21.09
C SER A 20 29.83 1.75 19.79
N ILE A 21 29.24 2.94 19.83
CA ILE A 21 28.87 3.68 18.63
C ILE A 21 30.15 4.26 18.03
N THR A 22 30.65 3.64 16.97
CA THR A 22 31.68 4.25 16.13
C THR A 22 31.01 5.34 15.32
N ARG A 23 31.33 6.60 15.61
CA ARG A 23 30.84 7.77 14.85
C ARG A 23 31.49 7.73 13.46
N GLU A 24 30.77 7.18 12.47
CA GLU A 24 31.19 7.27 11.08
C GLU A 24 31.30 8.73 10.65
N LYS A 25 32.44 9.09 10.06
CA LYS A 25 32.70 10.41 9.51
C LYS A 25 31.77 10.60 8.30
N ARG A 26 30.89 11.60 8.35
CA ARG A 26 30.14 12.13 7.19
C ARG A 26 31.11 12.40 6.04
N THR A 27 31.18 11.50 5.07
CA THR A 27 31.68 11.80 3.74
C THR A 27 30.52 12.46 2.98
N ARG A 28 30.73 13.68 2.49
CA ARG A 28 29.80 14.37 1.58
C ARG A 28 29.47 13.45 0.40
N ASP A 29 28.22 13.05 0.32
CA ASP A 29 27.37 12.85 -0.87
C ASP A 29 28.05 12.42 -2.18
N TYR A 30 28.88 11.39 -2.15
CA TYR A 30 29.17 10.63 -3.37
C TYR A 30 28.12 9.55 -3.51
N VAL A 31 27.07 9.85 -4.27
CA VAL A 31 26.05 8.91 -4.72
C VAL A 31 26.59 8.30 -6.01
N PRO A 32 27.02 7.01 -6.03
CA PRO A 32 27.58 6.40 -7.23
C PRO A 32 26.59 6.50 -8.40
N GLU A 33 27.10 6.75 -9.60
CA GLU A 33 26.28 6.80 -10.81
C GLU A 33 25.50 5.47 -10.97
N GLY A 34 24.17 5.57 -11.09
CA GLY A 34 23.28 4.41 -11.14
C GLY A 34 22.77 3.90 -9.79
N SER A 35 23.11 4.55 -8.67
CA SER A 35 22.50 4.24 -7.37
C SER A 35 21.08 4.80 -7.24
N LEU A 36 20.20 4.01 -6.62
CA LEU A 36 18.80 4.37 -6.38
C LEU A 36 18.72 5.12 -5.04
N SER A 37 18.69 6.45 -5.09
CA SER A 37 18.47 7.31 -3.93
C SER A 37 17.20 8.15 -4.10
N PHE A 38 16.61 8.57 -2.99
CA PHE A 38 15.54 9.58 -2.94
C PHE A 38 16.08 10.77 -2.15
N ASN A 39 15.72 11.99 -2.55
CA ASN A 39 16.10 13.20 -1.83
C ASN A 39 14.88 14.03 -1.45
N ASP A 40 15.07 14.98 -0.54
CA ASP A 40 13.97 15.80 -0.02
C ASP A 40 13.38 16.73 -1.11
N GLU A 41 14.20 17.18 -2.06
CA GLU A 41 13.80 18.01 -3.20
C GLU A 41 12.74 17.30 -4.07
N GLU A 42 12.86 15.99 -4.23
CA GLU A 42 11.89 15.15 -4.96
C GLU A 42 10.51 15.04 -4.26
N ALA A 43 10.40 15.48 -3.01
CA ALA A 43 9.14 15.52 -2.28
C ALA A 43 8.53 16.93 -2.16
N GLU A 44 9.18 17.98 -2.69
CA GLU A 44 8.75 19.39 -2.53
C GLU A 44 7.39 19.68 -3.18
N ASP A 45 7.10 19.05 -4.32
CA ASP A 45 5.83 19.21 -5.04
C ASP A 45 4.66 18.43 -4.41
N ILE A 46 4.94 17.61 -3.39
CA ILE A 46 3.94 16.81 -2.69
C ILE A 46 3.40 17.59 -1.50
N SER A 47 2.08 17.73 -1.42
CA SER A 47 1.43 18.33 -0.26
C SER A 47 1.70 17.50 1.01
N GLN A 48 2.53 18.04 1.90
CA GLN A 48 2.85 17.48 3.21
C GLN A 48 1.96 18.08 4.32
N PRO A 49 1.65 17.33 5.40
CA PRO A 49 1.89 15.90 5.55
C PRO A 49 0.87 15.07 4.74
N HIS A 50 1.27 13.91 4.25
CA HIS A 50 0.36 12.92 3.67
C HIS A 50 0.72 11.51 4.14
N ASN A 51 -0.27 10.61 4.05
CA ASN A 51 -0.09 9.16 4.27
C ASN A 51 -0.58 8.36 3.06
N ASP A 52 -0.51 8.99 1.89
CA ASP A 52 -1.06 8.48 0.64
C ASP A 52 -0.31 7.23 0.17
N ALA A 53 -1.06 6.24 -0.32
CA ALA A 53 -0.48 5.03 -0.92
C ALA A 53 0.13 5.34 -2.29
N LEU A 54 1.08 4.53 -2.76
CA LEU A 54 1.65 4.73 -4.09
C LEU A 54 0.74 4.11 -5.15
N VAL A 55 0.04 4.95 -5.91
CA VAL A 55 -0.84 4.54 -7.01
C VAL A 55 -0.27 5.02 -8.33
N ILE A 56 -0.26 4.17 -9.36
CA ILE A 56 0.25 4.50 -10.70
C ILE A 56 -0.72 4.06 -11.80
N SER A 57 -0.47 4.53 -13.03
CA SER A 57 -1.02 3.95 -14.25
C SER A 57 0.06 3.19 -15.02
N ILE A 58 -0.31 2.03 -15.58
CA ILE A 58 0.61 1.19 -16.36
C ILE A 58 -0.09 0.66 -17.61
N LEU A 59 0.69 0.16 -18.56
CA LEU A 59 0.15 -0.59 -19.69
C LEU A 59 0.08 -2.08 -19.33
N LEU A 60 -1.12 -2.65 -19.31
CA LEU A 60 -1.35 -4.09 -19.24
C LEU A 60 -1.77 -4.58 -20.62
N ASN A 61 -0.99 -5.49 -21.21
CA ASN A 61 -1.24 -6.00 -22.57
C ASN A 61 -1.51 -4.88 -23.60
N LYS A 62 -0.76 -3.77 -23.51
CA LYS A 62 -0.85 -2.56 -24.35
C LYS A 62 -2.07 -1.66 -24.11
N VAL A 63 -2.88 -1.93 -23.09
CA VAL A 63 -4.00 -1.07 -22.68
C VAL A 63 -3.62 -0.33 -21.40
N GLU A 64 -3.88 0.97 -21.34
CA GLU A 64 -3.67 1.76 -20.13
C GLU A 64 -4.67 1.36 -19.04
N VAL A 65 -4.14 0.94 -17.89
CA VAL A 65 -4.92 0.63 -16.69
C VAL A 65 -4.47 1.54 -15.56
N LYS A 66 -5.41 2.34 -15.07
CA LYS A 66 -5.21 3.29 -13.98
C LYS A 66 -5.50 2.66 -12.62
N ARG A 67 -5.19 3.37 -11.53
CA ARG A 67 -5.44 2.91 -10.15
C ARG A 67 -4.73 1.59 -9.85
N ILE A 68 -3.45 1.49 -10.19
CA ILE A 68 -2.60 0.36 -9.82
C ILE A 68 -1.92 0.67 -8.50
N LEU A 69 -2.18 -0.14 -7.48
CA LEU A 69 -1.51 -0.01 -6.19
C LEU A 69 -0.13 -0.67 -6.24
N VAL A 70 0.92 0.03 -5.83
CA VAL A 70 2.25 -0.55 -5.61
C VAL A 70 2.40 -0.87 -4.13
N ASP A 71 2.42 -2.15 -3.78
CA ASP A 71 2.38 -2.61 -2.39
C ASP A 71 3.58 -3.52 -2.04
N PRO A 72 4.61 -2.99 -1.35
CA PRO A 72 5.72 -3.78 -0.82
C PRO A 72 5.30 -4.82 0.23
N GLY A 73 4.16 -4.63 0.90
CA GLY A 73 3.57 -5.57 1.83
C GLY A 73 2.91 -6.78 1.14
N GLY A 74 2.53 -6.63 -0.13
CA GLY A 74 1.85 -7.66 -0.91
C GLY A 74 2.75 -8.85 -1.28
N SER A 75 2.32 -10.07 -0.96
CA SER A 75 3.04 -11.30 -1.33
C SER A 75 2.74 -11.80 -2.75
N ALA A 76 1.72 -11.23 -3.40
CA ALA A 76 1.24 -11.60 -4.71
C ALA A 76 0.88 -10.36 -5.53
N ASN A 77 0.90 -10.48 -6.85
CA ASN A 77 0.24 -9.51 -7.71
C ASN A 77 -1.23 -9.92 -7.87
N ILE A 78 -2.11 -8.93 -7.90
CA ILE A 78 -3.56 -9.14 -7.97
C ILE A 78 -4.13 -8.29 -9.10
N VAL A 79 -5.08 -8.80 -9.86
CA VAL A 79 -5.83 -8.05 -10.87
C VAL A 79 -7.31 -8.32 -10.70
N ARG A 80 -8.16 -7.30 -10.87
CA ARG A 80 -9.60 -7.51 -10.87
C ARG A 80 -10.06 -8.24 -12.12
N SER A 81 -11.05 -9.12 -11.97
CA SER A 81 -11.73 -9.79 -13.10
C SER A 81 -12.19 -8.80 -14.17
N ARG A 82 -12.79 -7.67 -13.77
CA ARG A 82 -13.24 -6.62 -14.72
C ARG A 82 -12.12 -6.07 -15.62
N VAL A 83 -10.88 -6.04 -15.13
CA VAL A 83 -9.75 -5.58 -15.94
C VAL A 83 -9.44 -6.64 -17.00
N VAL A 84 -9.44 -7.92 -16.63
CA VAL A 84 -9.27 -9.02 -17.59
C VAL A 84 -10.38 -9.01 -18.65
N GLU A 85 -11.62 -8.66 -18.25
CA GLU A 85 -12.72 -8.49 -19.20
C GLU A 85 -12.51 -7.34 -20.17
N GLN A 86 -12.03 -6.19 -19.69
CA GLN A 86 -11.69 -5.03 -20.51
C GLN A 86 -10.53 -5.31 -21.48
N LEU A 87 -9.60 -6.19 -21.08
CA LEU A 87 -8.51 -6.64 -21.93
C LEU A 87 -8.94 -7.73 -22.94
N VAL A 88 -10.15 -8.29 -22.80
CA VAL A 88 -10.67 -9.39 -23.62
C VAL A 88 -9.78 -10.64 -23.53
N LEU A 89 -9.38 -11.01 -22.30
CA LEU A 89 -8.46 -12.14 -22.02
C LEU A 89 -9.08 -13.20 -21.09
N GLN A 90 -10.40 -13.31 -21.04
CA GLN A 90 -11.09 -14.23 -20.14
C GLN A 90 -10.77 -15.70 -20.44
N ASP A 91 -10.44 -16.03 -21.69
CA ASP A 91 -10.04 -17.36 -22.16
C ASP A 91 -8.62 -17.76 -21.72
N GLN A 92 -7.83 -16.82 -21.20
CA GLN A 92 -6.45 -17.04 -20.74
C GLN A 92 -6.35 -17.25 -19.22
N ILE A 93 -7.46 -17.14 -18.51
CA ILE A 93 -7.52 -17.36 -17.07
C ILE A 93 -7.44 -18.86 -16.78
N VAL A 94 -6.62 -19.25 -15.81
CA VAL A 94 -6.48 -20.65 -15.36
C VAL A 94 -6.80 -20.80 -13.87
N PRO A 95 -7.28 -21.97 -13.41
CA PRO A 95 -7.48 -22.21 -11.98
C PRO A 95 -6.19 -21.99 -11.16
N ALA A 96 -6.30 -21.26 -10.06
CA ALA A 96 -5.23 -21.08 -9.09
C ALA A 96 -5.13 -22.30 -8.17
N THR A 97 -3.91 -22.70 -7.81
CA THR A 97 -3.66 -23.77 -6.84
C THR A 97 -3.51 -23.25 -5.40
N ARG A 98 -3.62 -21.93 -5.21
CA ARG A 98 -3.30 -21.23 -3.96
C ARG A 98 -4.45 -20.34 -3.54
N VAL A 99 -4.65 -20.25 -2.23
CA VAL A 99 -5.58 -19.30 -1.60
C VAL A 99 -4.80 -18.04 -1.25
N LEU A 100 -5.34 -16.87 -1.59
CA LEU A 100 -4.86 -15.60 -1.07
C LEU A 100 -5.52 -15.30 0.27
N ASN A 101 -4.69 -15.07 1.28
CA ASN A 101 -5.16 -14.64 2.59
C ASN A 101 -4.85 -13.15 2.76
N GLY A 102 -5.91 -12.34 2.89
CA GLY A 102 -5.80 -10.93 3.23
C GLY A 102 -5.42 -10.70 4.69
N PHE A 103 -5.04 -9.46 5.01
CA PHE A 103 -4.60 -9.05 6.35
C PHE A 103 -5.64 -9.30 7.46
N ASN A 104 -6.93 -9.19 7.13
CA ASN A 104 -8.05 -9.40 8.05
C ASN A 104 -8.57 -10.85 8.06
N MET A 105 -7.88 -11.78 7.40
CA MET A 105 -8.36 -13.16 7.17
C MET A 105 -9.75 -13.26 6.50
N ALA A 106 -10.32 -12.16 6.00
CA ALA A 106 -11.41 -12.23 5.05
C ALA A 106 -10.81 -12.80 3.78
N SER A 107 -11.07 -14.07 3.53
CA SER A 107 -10.54 -14.77 2.37
C SER A 107 -11.23 -14.26 1.11
N GLU A 108 -10.66 -13.26 0.44
CA GLU A 108 -10.86 -13.10 -0.99
C GLU A 108 -10.08 -14.22 -1.68
N THR A 109 -10.72 -15.39 -1.80
CA THR A 109 -10.18 -16.50 -2.58
C THR A 109 -10.05 -16.08 -4.03
N SER A 110 -8.86 -15.66 -4.46
CA SER A 110 -8.54 -15.74 -5.89
C SER A 110 -8.59 -17.21 -6.30
N LYS A 111 -9.55 -17.58 -7.13
CA LYS A 111 -9.65 -18.94 -7.66
C LYS A 111 -8.86 -19.13 -8.95
N TRP A 112 -8.24 -18.06 -9.42
CA TRP A 112 -7.83 -17.91 -10.80
C TRP A 112 -6.49 -17.17 -10.91
N GLU A 113 -5.68 -17.53 -11.89
CA GLU A 113 -4.42 -16.85 -12.25
C GLU A 113 -4.42 -16.47 -13.73
N ILE A 114 -3.66 -15.44 -14.08
CA ILE A 114 -3.41 -15.01 -15.47
C ILE A 114 -1.98 -14.47 -15.59
N ILE A 115 -1.37 -14.59 -16.76
CA ILE A 115 -0.10 -13.92 -17.09
C ILE A 115 -0.43 -12.71 -17.96
N LEU A 116 -0.01 -11.52 -17.53
CA LEU A 116 -0.19 -10.27 -18.27
C LEU A 116 1.17 -9.63 -18.56
N GLN A 117 1.28 -9.00 -19.73
CA GLN A 117 2.41 -8.16 -20.07
C GLN A 117 2.27 -6.82 -19.37
N VAL A 118 3.14 -6.58 -18.38
CA VAL A 118 3.22 -5.31 -17.66
C VAL A 118 4.28 -4.45 -18.34
N ASN A 119 3.88 -3.28 -18.85
CA ASN A 119 4.80 -2.27 -19.36
C ASN A 119 4.78 -1.04 -18.45
N VAL A 120 5.94 -0.77 -17.85
CA VAL A 120 6.19 0.39 -16.99
C VAL A 120 7.41 1.13 -17.54
N ALA A 121 7.21 2.40 -17.93
CA ALA A 121 8.25 3.25 -18.50
C ALA A 121 9.05 2.59 -19.65
N GLY A 122 8.37 1.81 -20.50
CA GLY A 122 8.97 1.12 -21.65
C GLY A 122 9.60 -0.24 -21.32
N THR A 123 9.65 -0.62 -20.04
CA THR A 123 10.15 -1.95 -19.62
C THR A 123 8.99 -2.93 -19.55
N ILE A 124 9.06 -3.99 -20.35
CA ILE A 124 8.00 -5.00 -20.49
C ILE A 124 8.38 -6.27 -19.74
N GLN A 125 7.46 -6.79 -18.92
CA GLN A 125 7.64 -8.05 -18.20
C GLN A 125 6.34 -8.88 -18.17
N ASP A 126 6.44 -10.15 -18.52
CA ASP A 126 5.38 -11.12 -18.28
C ASP A 126 5.24 -11.38 -16.78
N THR A 127 4.07 -11.07 -16.26
CA THR A 127 3.80 -11.05 -14.83
C THR A 127 2.60 -11.90 -14.50
N LYS A 128 2.77 -12.85 -13.57
CA LYS A 128 1.65 -13.61 -13.02
C LYS A 128 0.85 -12.74 -12.06
N PHE A 129 -0.46 -12.72 -12.27
CA PHE A 129 -1.45 -12.13 -11.37
C PHE A 129 -2.43 -13.20 -10.89
N HIS A 130 -2.89 -13.03 -9.65
CA HIS A 130 -4.09 -13.69 -9.18
C HIS A 130 -5.29 -12.84 -9.57
N VAL A 131 -6.34 -13.46 -10.12
CA VAL A 131 -7.57 -12.77 -10.49
C VAL A 131 -8.55 -12.88 -9.33
N ILE A 132 -9.03 -11.72 -8.87
CA ILE A 132 -10.05 -11.65 -7.82
C ILE A 132 -11.35 -11.05 -8.36
N GLU A 133 -12.45 -11.51 -7.78
CA GLU A 133 -13.76 -10.91 -7.88
C GLU A 133 -14.00 -10.12 -6.60
N GLY A 134 -14.40 -8.85 -6.71
CA GLY A 134 -14.63 -8.02 -5.52
C GLY A 134 -14.64 -6.53 -5.82
N ASP A 135 -15.29 -5.79 -4.92
CA ASP A 135 -15.35 -4.33 -4.96
C ASP A 135 -14.15 -3.72 -4.21
N ILE A 136 -12.95 -3.95 -4.76
CA ILE A 136 -11.74 -3.27 -4.31
C ILE A 136 -11.54 -1.97 -5.10
N ARG A 137 -10.92 -0.97 -4.46
CA ARG A 137 -10.81 0.38 -5.04
C ARG A 137 -9.73 0.46 -6.15
N TYR A 138 -8.70 -0.37 -6.11
CA TYR A 138 -7.65 -0.46 -7.15
C TYR A 138 -7.97 -1.48 -8.25
N ASN A 139 -7.49 -1.25 -9.47
CA ASN A 139 -7.69 -2.16 -10.61
C ASN A 139 -6.74 -3.36 -10.60
N ALA A 140 -5.50 -3.14 -10.16
CA ALA A 140 -4.52 -4.18 -9.91
C ALA A 140 -3.60 -3.76 -8.76
N LEU A 141 -2.89 -4.72 -8.21
CA LEU A 141 -1.86 -4.55 -7.19
C LEU A 141 -0.57 -5.20 -7.69
N LEU A 142 0.51 -4.42 -7.69
CA LEU A 142 1.86 -4.90 -7.93
C LEU A 142 2.51 -5.16 -6.57
N GLY A 143 2.65 -6.44 -6.25
CA GLY A 143 3.23 -6.89 -4.99
C GLY A 143 4.73 -7.14 -5.11
N ARG A 144 5.31 -7.73 -4.07
CA ARG A 144 6.72 -8.13 -4.05
C ARG A 144 7.17 -8.95 -5.27
N PRO A 145 6.38 -9.90 -5.82
CA PRO A 145 6.84 -10.65 -6.99
C PRO A 145 7.21 -9.77 -8.18
N TRP A 146 6.37 -8.78 -8.51
CA TRP A 146 6.69 -7.83 -9.59
C TRP A 146 7.77 -6.83 -9.16
N ILE A 147 7.65 -6.25 -7.97
CA ILE A 147 8.60 -5.24 -7.46
C ILE A 147 10.03 -5.79 -7.43
N HIS A 148 10.22 -7.01 -6.92
CA HIS A 148 11.54 -7.65 -6.82
C HIS A 148 12.09 -8.03 -8.18
N ASN A 149 11.25 -8.54 -9.09
CA ASN A 149 11.66 -8.86 -10.45
C ASN A 149 12.14 -7.63 -11.23
N MET A 150 11.49 -6.49 -11.01
CA MET A 150 11.89 -5.20 -11.57
C MET A 150 13.05 -4.54 -10.83
N ARG A 151 13.49 -5.11 -9.70
CA ARG A 151 14.45 -4.50 -8.76
C ARG A 151 14.04 -3.07 -8.39
N ALA A 152 12.73 -2.86 -8.28
CA ALA A 152 12.15 -1.57 -8.04
C ALA A 152 12.15 -1.22 -6.55
N VAL A 153 12.35 0.06 -6.27
CA VAL A 153 12.28 0.64 -4.94
C VAL A 153 11.13 1.65 -4.95
N PRO A 154 9.95 1.29 -4.43
CA PRO A 154 8.85 2.23 -4.25
C PRO A 154 9.05 3.04 -2.98
N SER A 155 8.67 4.32 -3.02
CA SER A 155 8.61 5.21 -1.88
C SER A 155 7.25 5.89 -1.83
N THR A 156 6.45 5.54 -0.83
CA THR A 156 5.20 6.24 -0.53
C THR A 156 5.46 7.64 -0.01
N LEU A 157 6.57 7.89 0.69
CA LEU A 157 6.94 9.23 1.16
C LEU A 157 7.19 10.21 0.00
N HIS A 158 7.90 9.77 -1.04
CA HIS A 158 8.22 10.60 -2.20
C HIS A 158 7.22 10.40 -3.35
N GLN A 159 6.12 9.65 -3.11
CA GLN A 159 5.09 9.30 -4.12
C GLN A 159 5.69 8.89 -5.47
N MET A 160 6.69 8.00 -5.46
CA MET A 160 7.33 7.53 -6.69
C MET A 160 8.00 6.17 -6.50
N MET A 161 8.39 5.55 -7.61
CA MET A 161 9.16 4.31 -7.63
C MET A 161 10.32 4.43 -8.60
N LYS A 162 11.48 3.90 -8.21
CA LYS A 162 12.68 3.90 -9.05
C LYS A 162 13.17 2.49 -9.31
N PHE A 163 13.72 2.24 -10.49
CA PHE A 163 14.41 0.98 -10.82
C PHE A 163 15.57 1.24 -11.78
N SER A 164 16.64 0.47 -11.62
CA SER A 164 17.83 0.58 -12.45
C SER A 164 17.69 -0.23 -13.74
N LEU A 165 18.06 0.39 -14.86
CA LEU A 165 18.23 -0.22 -16.18
C LEU A 165 19.67 0.02 -16.67
N LEU A 166 20.02 -0.62 -17.79
CA LEU A 166 21.35 -0.45 -18.42
C LEU A 166 21.64 1.00 -18.84
N ASP A 167 20.60 1.79 -19.12
CA ASP A 167 20.67 3.18 -19.56
C ASP A 167 20.48 4.20 -18.41
N GLY A 168 20.43 3.73 -17.15
CA GLY A 168 20.29 4.59 -15.97
C GLY A 168 19.09 4.23 -15.08
N VAL A 169 18.72 5.16 -14.22
CA VAL A 169 17.57 5.00 -13.30
C VAL A 169 16.31 5.51 -14.00
N LYS A 170 15.26 4.69 -14.01
CA LYS A 170 13.91 5.16 -14.38
C LYS A 170 13.14 5.50 -13.11
N THR A 171 12.38 6.59 -13.18
CA THR A 171 11.46 7.05 -12.14
C THR A 171 10.05 7.01 -12.68
N VAL A 172 9.13 6.48 -11.87
CA VAL A 172 7.69 6.48 -12.12
C VAL A 172 7.02 7.22 -10.98
N TYR A 173 6.32 8.30 -11.30
CA TYR A 173 5.62 9.12 -10.33
C TYR A 173 4.24 8.56 -10.02
N GLY A 174 3.84 8.70 -8.76
CA GLY A 174 2.51 8.38 -8.27
C GLY A 174 1.46 9.36 -8.75
N GLU A 175 0.24 8.86 -8.92
CA GLU A 175 -0.94 9.64 -9.27
C GLU A 175 -1.62 10.14 -7.99
N HIS A 176 -1.21 11.33 -7.53
CA HIS A 176 -1.69 11.91 -6.27
C HIS A 176 -3.21 12.04 -6.21
N HIS A 177 -3.83 12.55 -7.28
CA HIS A 177 -5.29 12.72 -7.35
C HIS A 177 -6.04 11.38 -7.27
N ALA A 178 -5.58 10.39 -8.04
CA ALA A 178 -6.18 9.06 -8.04
C ALA A 178 -6.08 8.40 -6.66
N THR A 179 -4.97 8.62 -5.94
CA THR A 179 -4.79 8.10 -4.59
C THR A 179 -5.82 8.68 -3.62
N LYS A 180 -6.01 10.00 -3.65
CA LYS A 180 -6.98 10.69 -2.78
C LYS A 180 -8.40 10.24 -3.05
N GLU A 181 -8.81 10.12 -4.31
CA GLU A 181 -10.13 9.59 -4.65
C GLU A 181 -10.29 8.13 -4.22
N MET A 182 -9.24 7.32 -4.40
CA MET A 182 -9.27 5.90 -4.10
C MET A 182 -9.31 5.62 -2.61
N PHE A 183 -8.78 6.51 -1.76
CA PHE A 183 -8.71 6.31 -0.30
C PHE A 183 -9.40 7.37 0.52
N ALA A 184 -10.21 8.23 -0.09
CA ALA A 184 -11.07 9.17 0.63
C ALA A 184 -11.83 8.43 1.74
N ILE A 185 -11.75 9.00 2.95
CA ILE A 185 -12.54 8.60 4.09
C ILE A 185 -13.83 9.40 3.97
N ASP A 186 -14.92 8.76 3.59
CA ASP A 186 -16.23 9.36 3.78
C ASP A 186 -16.48 9.41 5.30
N GLU A 187 -16.47 10.61 5.87
CA GLU A 187 -16.99 10.79 7.23
C GLU A 187 -18.47 10.43 7.20
N VAL A 188 -18.79 9.21 7.65
CA VAL A 188 -20.18 8.82 7.90
C VAL A 188 -20.66 9.68 9.06
N THR A 189 -21.35 10.78 8.75
CA THR A 189 -22.02 11.58 9.77
C THR A 189 -23.03 10.66 10.46
N PRO A 190 -22.94 10.40 11.77
CA PRO A 190 -23.91 9.56 12.44
C PRO A 190 -25.29 10.22 12.30
N ILE A 191 -26.26 9.49 11.74
CA ILE A 191 -27.65 9.95 11.55
C ILE A 191 -28.35 10.28 12.88
N SER A 192 -27.71 10.06 14.04
CA SER A 192 -28.32 10.29 15.36
C SER A 192 -28.35 11.75 15.85
N MET A 193 -27.99 12.75 15.03
CA MET A 193 -28.10 14.17 15.43
C MET A 193 -29.25 14.94 14.75
N LEU A 194 -30.14 14.26 14.01
CA LEU A 194 -31.36 14.87 13.49
C LEU A 194 -32.61 14.22 14.07
N SER A 195 -32.75 14.23 15.39
CA SER A 195 -34.08 14.17 16.00
C SER A 195 -34.12 14.93 17.32
N THR A 196 -35.19 15.74 17.43
CA THR A 196 -35.76 16.41 18.61
C THR A 196 -35.20 17.76 19.05
N SER A 197 -35.86 18.82 18.54
CA SER A 197 -36.00 20.17 19.14
C SER A 197 -36.77 21.00 18.08
N GLU A 198 -38.03 21.43 18.18
CA GLU A 198 -38.97 21.61 19.28
C GLU A 198 -40.41 21.48 18.75
N ARG A 199 -41.26 20.76 19.48
CA ARG A 199 -42.71 20.97 19.47
C ARG A 199 -43.05 21.54 20.84
N SER A 200 -43.34 22.83 20.92
CA SER A 200 -44.38 23.45 21.79
C SER A 200 -44.07 24.91 22.11
N ASN A 201 -44.82 25.84 21.48
CA ASN A 201 -45.35 26.98 22.23
C ASN A 201 -46.52 27.63 21.47
N ILE A 202 -47.74 27.15 21.75
CA ILE A 202 -48.94 27.99 21.66
C ILE A 202 -49.66 27.80 22.99
N LYS A 203 -49.33 28.66 23.96
CA LYS A 203 -50.10 28.81 25.19
C LYS A 203 -51.14 29.89 24.94
N GLY A 204 -52.39 29.48 24.78
CA GLY A 204 -53.55 30.36 24.75
C GLY A 204 -53.63 31.16 26.05
N LYS A 205 -53.88 32.46 25.89
CA LYS A 205 -54.15 33.42 26.97
C LYS A 205 -55.64 33.79 26.88
N GLN A 206 -56.48 33.16 27.70
CA GLN A 206 -57.71 33.76 28.24
C GLN A 206 -57.26 34.63 29.44
N GLU A 207 -57.88 35.73 29.87
CA GLU A 207 -59.14 36.41 29.59
C GLU A 207 -59.08 37.81 30.25
N THR A 208 -59.98 38.72 29.84
CA THR A 208 -60.59 39.91 30.52
C THR A 208 -60.75 41.01 29.44
N LYS A 209 -61.93 41.56 29.17
CA LYS A 209 -63.12 41.86 29.99
C LYS A 209 -64.35 41.98 29.09
#